data_AF-A0A0C2TQL8-F1
#
_entry.id   AF-A0A0C2TQL8-F1
#
_cell.length_a   1.000
_cell.length_b   1.000
_cell.length_c   1.000
_cell.angle_alpha   90.00
_cell.angle_beta   90.00
_cell.angle_gamma   90.00
#
_symmetry.space_group_name_H-M   'P 1'
#
loop_
_entity.id
_entity.type
_entity.pdbx_description
1 polymer ?
#
loop_
_entity_poly.entity_id
_entity_poly.type
_entity_poly.pdbx_seq_one_letter_code
_entity_poly.pdbx_strand_id
1 'polypeptide(L)'
;MCWMHHNQMKRFYPGLLRSSPYEQRPDVSSVMPPSYLSFRFAKAARIEDFCAKDVFNPHRERTLKILSGFINFVKFVEQFCSPFTQELKDSSSALLVEKTHISDRLSEIQQKLDVLKARIAEEEPICERLRTENFALRAKMITTKEFQTAAVQEVEKLKAEKNGFIKRRTVLQAEIDSVSDAIGHTRSRVVQSPERIKRTILTMSATALEEKRTVALHESKARDLQVKLNALSNNEKDVRSCVEQFQVIEKEISVLDVSRKELAELRDQIDNKTIERNEFKLKLEVIHP
;
A
#
# COMPACT_ATOMS: atom_id res chain seq x y z
N MET A 1 -9.06 39.04 -41.85
CA MET A 1 -8.15 40.08 -42.38
C MET A 1 -7.24 39.42 -43.41
N CYS A 2 -6.90 40.11 -44.51
CA CYS A 2 -6.27 39.61 -45.76
C CYS A 2 -7.24 39.16 -46.87
N TRP A 3 -8.19 40.04 -47.20
CA TRP A 3 -8.93 40.05 -48.48
C TRP A 3 -8.67 41.38 -49.21
N MET A 4 -7.41 41.79 -49.24
CA MET A 4 -6.97 42.99 -49.94
C MET A 4 -5.54 42.74 -50.38
N HIS A 5 -5.33 42.10 -51.53
CA HIS A 5 -4.08 42.24 -52.31
C HIS A 5 -4.25 41.76 -53.77
N HIS A 6 -5.48 41.77 -54.31
CA HIS A 6 -5.73 41.51 -55.74
C HIS A 6 -6.25 42.74 -56.51
N ASN A 7 -6.18 43.92 -55.89
CA ASN A 7 -6.70 45.17 -56.48
C ASN A 7 -5.68 46.32 -56.55
N GLN A 8 -4.37 46.01 -56.51
CA GLN A 8 -3.29 47.00 -56.67
C GLN A 8 -2.34 46.76 -57.87
N MET A 9 -2.68 45.82 -58.78
CA MET A 9 -1.96 45.61 -60.05
C MET A 9 -2.77 46.09 -61.28
N LYS A 10 -3.73 47.00 -61.07
CA LYS A 10 -4.52 47.66 -62.15
C LYS A 10 -4.37 49.19 -62.15
N ARG A 11 -3.28 49.73 -61.59
CA ARG A 11 -3.05 51.18 -61.47
C ARG A 11 -1.73 51.70 -62.07
N PHE A 12 -1.06 50.91 -62.90
CA PHE A 12 0.00 51.40 -63.78
C PHE A 12 -0.35 50.99 -65.21
N TYR A 13 -0.40 51.97 -66.12
CA TYR A 13 -0.92 51.94 -67.51
C TYR A 13 -2.43 52.17 -67.73
N PRO A 14 -2.99 53.34 -67.38
CA PRO A 14 -4.23 53.81 -67.98
C PRO A 14 -3.89 54.50 -69.32
N GLY A 15 -3.84 53.77 -70.44
CA GLY A 15 -3.57 54.45 -71.72
C GLY A 15 -3.29 53.66 -72.99
N LEU A 16 -3.59 52.35 -73.10
CA LEU A 16 -3.38 51.63 -74.37
C LEU A 16 -4.58 50.80 -74.85
N LEU A 17 -5.78 51.24 -74.51
CA LEU A 17 -7.02 50.87 -75.21
C LEU A 17 -7.69 52.15 -75.71
N ARG A 18 -6.96 52.89 -76.56
CA ARG A 18 -7.59 53.88 -77.46
C ARG A 18 -7.71 53.19 -78.80
N SER A 19 -8.94 52.82 -79.11
CA SER A 19 -9.44 52.52 -80.44
C SER A 19 -8.82 53.48 -81.45
N SER A 20 -7.97 52.93 -82.32
CA SER A 20 -7.41 53.63 -83.46
C SER A 20 -8.54 53.97 -84.43
N PRO A 21 -8.74 55.25 -84.82
CA PRO A 21 -9.73 55.63 -85.80
C PRO A 21 -9.18 55.37 -87.21
N TYR A 22 -8.99 54.09 -87.55
CA TYR A 22 -8.70 53.64 -88.91
C TYR A 22 -9.30 52.26 -89.13
N GLU A 23 -10.60 52.13 -88.86
CA GLU A 23 -11.38 50.96 -89.26
C GLU A 23 -12.50 51.44 -90.17
N GLN A 24 -12.12 51.61 -91.44
CA GLN A 24 -12.91 51.54 -92.67
C GLN A 24 -12.02 52.04 -93.81
N ARG A 25 -10.99 51.24 -94.13
CA ARG A 25 -10.50 51.19 -95.51
C ARG A 25 -11.00 49.88 -96.09
N PRO A 26 -11.60 49.88 -97.29
CA PRO A 26 -11.85 48.63 -97.98
C PRO A 26 -10.51 47.89 -98.11
N ASP A 27 -10.59 46.58 -98.00
CA ASP A 27 -9.53 45.62 -98.28
C ASP A 27 -8.92 45.88 -99.67
N VAL A 28 -7.85 46.68 -99.70
CA VAL A 28 -6.94 46.86 -100.84
C VAL A 28 -5.51 46.76 -100.32
N SER A 29 -5.23 45.71 -99.55
CA SER A 29 -3.88 45.24 -99.25
C SER A 29 -3.58 43.94 -100.00
N SER A 30 -3.80 43.93 -101.31
CA SER A 30 -3.32 42.91 -102.25
C SER A 30 -3.79 43.39 -103.64
N VAL A 31 -3.06 44.20 -104.38
CA VAL A 31 -1.88 43.85 -105.17
C VAL A 31 -1.23 45.19 -105.55
N MET A 32 0.03 45.43 -105.15
CA MET A 32 0.83 46.52 -105.72
C MET A 32 0.80 46.39 -107.26
N PRO A 33 0.53 47.45 -108.04
CA PRO A 33 0.52 47.36 -109.49
C PRO A 33 1.78 46.63 -109.96
N PRO A 34 1.70 45.61 -110.84
CA PRO A 34 2.87 44.81 -111.23
C PRO A 34 4.06 45.68 -111.66
N SER A 35 3.77 46.83 -112.28
CA SER A 35 4.74 47.86 -112.66
C SER A 35 5.58 48.40 -111.49
N TYR A 36 4.99 48.61 -110.30
CA TYR A 36 5.70 49.13 -109.13
C TYR A 36 6.58 48.08 -108.47
N LEU A 37 6.12 46.83 -108.40
CA LEU A 37 6.93 45.73 -107.87
C LEU A 37 8.13 45.45 -108.79
N SER A 38 7.91 45.40 -110.10
CA SER A 38 8.98 45.25 -111.09
C SER A 38 9.97 46.41 -111.05
N PHE A 39 9.51 47.65 -110.83
CA PHE A 39 10.38 48.81 -110.68
C PHE A 39 11.24 48.75 -109.41
N ARG A 40 10.65 48.34 -108.26
CA ARG A 40 11.42 48.16 -107.02
C ARG A 40 12.44 47.02 -107.13
N PHE A 41 12.09 45.94 -107.82
CA PHE A 41 12.98 44.82 -108.06
C PHE A 41 14.10 45.20 -109.05
N ALA A 42 13.80 45.95 -110.12
CA ALA A 42 14.78 46.53 -111.04
C ALA A 42 15.78 47.43 -110.32
N LYS A 43 15.30 48.31 -109.45
CA LYS A 43 16.16 49.17 -108.65
C LYS A 43 17.07 48.37 -107.70
N ALA A 44 16.57 47.31 -107.08
CA ALA A 44 17.37 46.42 -106.24
C ALA A 44 18.43 45.64 -107.04
N ALA A 45 18.10 45.26 -108.28
CA ALA A 45 19.00 44.62 -109.23
C ALA A 45 19.95 45.58 -109.97
N ARG A 46 20.02 46.87 -109.56
CA ARG A 46 20.85 47.93 -110.17
C ARG A 46 20.51 48.27 -111.62
N ILE A 47 19.25 48.14 -112.01
CA ILE A 47 18.71 48.59 -113.29
C ILE A 47 17.95 49.90 -113.03
N GLU A 48 18.59 51.03 -113.31
CA GLU A 48 18.06 52.37 -112.98
C GLU A 48 17.03 52.90 -113.98
N ASP A 49 17.08 52.41 -115.22
CA ASP A 49 16.31 52.89 -116.36
C ASP A 49 15.10 52.02 -116.71
N PHE A 50 14.67 51.13 -115.81
CA PHE A 50 13.51 50.25 -116.02
C PHE A 50 12.21 51.05 -116.10
N CYS A 51 11.44 50.88 -117.18
CA CYS A 51 10.22 51.65 -117.43
C CYS A 51 9.05 50.75 -117.86
N ALA A 52 7.83 51.30 -117.87
CA ALA A 52 6.64 50.55 -118.29
C ALA A 52 6.75 49.98 -119.72
N LYS A 53 7.53 50.62 -120.61
CA LYS A 53 7.77 50.10 -121.97
C LYS A 53 8.49 48.75 -121.98
N ASP A 54 9.32 48.47 -120.97
CA ASP A 54 10.05 47.19 -120.85
C ASP A 54 9.14 46.00 -120.54
N VAL A 55 7.94 46.29 -120.03
CA VAL A 55 6.90 45.31 -119.72
C VAL A 55 5.89 45.18 -120.86
N PHE A 56 5.42 46.31 -121.40
CA PHE A 56 4.34 46.32 -122.39
C PHE A 56 4.83 46.22 -123.85
N ASN A 57 6.10 46.52 -124.15
CA ASN A 57 6.68 46.44 -125.49
C ASN A 57 8.16 46.01 -125.46
N PRO A 58 8.45 44.73 -125.18
CA PRO A 58 9.81 44.26 -124.91
C PRO A 58 10.70 44.30 -126.15
N HIS A 59 11.84 44.98 -126.04
CA HIS A 59 12.87 44.94 -127.06
C HIS A 59 13.93 43.90 -126.72
N ARG A 60 14.15 42.93 -127.63
CA ARG A 60 14.95 41.71 -127.39
C ARG A 60 16.27 41.97 -126.65
N GLU A 61 17.10 42.89 -127.14
CA GLU A 61 18.41 43.17 -126.54
C GLU A 61 18.32 43.76 -125.13
N ARG A 62 17.35 44.64 -124.91
CA ARG A 62 17.13 45.32 -123.63
C ARG A 62 16.52 44.37 -122.60
N THR A 63 15.56 43.54 -123.00
CA THR A 63 14.99 42.49 -122.15
C THR A 63 16.06 41.50 -121.72
N LEU A 64 16.99 41.10 -122.59
CA LEU A 64 18.10 40.21 -122.21
C LEU A 64 19.03 40.82 -121.15
N LYS A 65 19.36 42.12 -121.27
CA LYS A 65 20.15 42.84 -120.25
C LYS A 65 19.41 42.93 -118.91
N ILE A 66 18.13 43.26 -118.95
CA ILE A 66 17.28 43.36 -117.75
C ILE A 66 17.17 41.99 -117.06
N LEU A 67 16.89 40.92 -117.81
CA LEU A 67 16.82 39.56 -117.28
C LEU A 67 18.18 39.09 -116.75
N SER A 68 19.29 39.42 -117.40
CA SER A 68 20.63 39.10 -116.90
C SER A 68 20.92 39.81 -115.57
N GLY A 69 20.54 41.09 -115.44
CA GLY A 69 20.64 41.84 -114.18
C GLY A 69 19.79 41.22 -113.07
N PHE A 70 18.56 40.82 -113.37
CA PHE A 70 17.71 40.08 -112.43
C PHE A 70 18.28 38.74 -112.03
N ILE A 71 18.79 37.96 -112.98
CA ILE A 71 19.41 36.66 -112.69
C ILE A 71 20.63 36.86 -111.77
N ASN A 72 21.47 37.86 -112.04
CA ASN A 72 22.63 38.16 -111.20
C ASN A 72 22.22 38.60 -109.78
N PHE A 73 21.17 39.41 -109.67
CA PHE A 73 20.63 39.83 -108.39
C PHE A 73 20.03 38.66 -107.60
N VAL A 74 19.23 37.79 -108.24
CA VAL A 74 18.68 36.58 -107.61
C VAL A 74 19.81 35.66 -107.17
N LYS A 75 20.82 35.42 -108.01
CA LYS A 75 22.01 34.65 -107.64
C LYS A 75 22.74 35.24 -106.43
N PHE A 76 22.88 36.56 -106.37
CA PHE A 76 23.50 37.24 -105.22
C PHE A 76 22.66 37.05 -103.93
N VAL A 77 21.34 37.24 -104.01
CA VAL A 77 20.45 37.04 -102.86
C VAL A 77 20.45 35.58 -102.40
N GLU A 78 20.45 34.64 -103.33
CA GLU A 78 20.48 33.21 -103.03
C GLU A 78 21.83 32.79 -102.43
N GLN A 79 22.96 33.26 -102.97
CA GLN A 79 24.29 32.86 -102.50
C GLN A 79 24.70 33.56 -101.20
N PHE A 80 24.38 34.85 -101.03
CA PHE A 80 24.88 35.65 -99.92
C PHE A 80 23.84 35.96 -98.84
N CYS A 81 22.56 36.10 -99.21
CA CYS A 81 21.51 36.41 -98.23
C CYS A 81 20.75 35.17 -97.74
N SER A 82 20.62 34.11 -98.56
CA SER A 82 19.93 32.88 -98.15
C SER A 82 20.57 32.22 -96.92
N PRO A 83 21.90 32.01 -96.85
CA PRO A 83 22.51 31.37 -95.68
C PRO A 83 22.29 32.17 -94.39
N PHE A 84 22.47 33.49 -94.44
CA PHE A 84 22.27 34.38 -93.29
C PHE A 84 20.80 34.44 -92.84
N THR A 85 19.87 34.55 -93.79
CA THR A 85 18.43 34.58 -93.46
C THR A 85 17.92 33.22 -93.01
N GLN A 86 18.51 32.12 -93.50
CA GLN A 86 18.22 30.78 -93.03
C GLN A 86 18.74 30.57 -91.60
N GLU A 87 19.97 30.97 -91.30
CA GLU A 87 20.52 30.90 -89.94
C GLU A 87 19.69 31.70 -88.92
N LEU A 88 19.23 32.90 -89.30
CA LEU A 88 18.34 33.70 -88.46
C LEU A 88 16.96 33.05 -88.28
N LYS A 89 16.39 32.47 -89.34
CA LYS A 89 15.11 31.74 -89.25
C LYS A 89 15.24 30.51 -88.37
N ASP A 90 16.31 29.74 -88.54
CA ASP A 90 16.60 28.54 -87.77
C ASP A 90 16.79 28.90 -86.29
N SER A 91 17.58 29.92 -85.99
CA SER A 91 17.77 30.45 -84.63
C SER A 91 16.46 30.95 -84.00
N SER A 92 15.67 31.72 -84.76
CA SER A 92 14.36 32.19 -84.29
C SER A 92 13.40 31.04 -84.06
N SER A 93 13.43 30.01 -84.90
CA SER A 93 12.60 28.81 -84.76
C SER A 93 12.99 28.01 -83.51
N ALA A 94 14.28 27.86 -83.25
CA ALA A 94 14.80 27.18 -82.07
C ALA A 94 14.40 27.91 -80.77
N LEU A 95 14.52 29.24 -80.74
CA LEU A 95 14.08 30.05 -79.61
C LEU A 95 12.56 30.00 -79.38
N LEU A 96 11.76 29.92 -80.45
CA LEU A 96 10.31 29.73 -80.33
C LEU A 96 9.98 28.37 -79.71
N VAL A 97 10.66 27.30 -80.15
CA VAL A 97 10.49 25.96 -79.57
C VAL A 97 10.88 25.94 -78.09
N GLU A 98 11.99 26.56 -77.72
CA GLU A 98 12.42 26.66 -76.32
C GLU A 98 11.42 27.46 -75.48
N LYS A 99 10.95 28.60 -76.00
CA LYS A 99 9.92 29.42 -75.33
C LYS A 99 8.63 28.63 -75.13
N THR A 100 8.15 27.92 -76.13
CA THR A 100 6.95 27.08 -75.99
C THR A 100 7.18 25.98 -74.96
N HIS A 101 8.33 25.31 -74.99
CA HIS A 101 8.66 24.27 -74.03
C HIS A 101 8.71 24.79 -72.58
N ILE A 102 9.32 25.94 -72.35
CA ILE A 102 9.36 26.58 -71.03
C ILE A 102 7.95 27.01 -70.59
N SER A 103 7.15 27.56 -71.51
CA SER A 103 5.77 27.96 -71.23
C SER A 103 4.90 26.76 -70.82
N ASP A 104 5.04 25.63 -71.52
CA ASP A 104 4.31 24.40 -71.20
C ASP A 104 4.73 23.87 -69.83
N ARG A 105 6.03 23.83 -69.53
CA ARG A 105 6.55 23.43 -68.21
C ARG A 105 6.07 24.34 -67.10
N LEU A 106 6.02 25.66 -67.33
CA LEU A 106 5.48 26.61 -66.35
C LEU A 106 4.00 26.35 -66.10
N SER A 107 3.22 26.10 -67.15
CA SER A 107 1.80 25.75 -67.03
C SER A 107 1.61 24.45 -66.23
N GLU A 108 2.39 23.41 -66.51
CA GLU A 108 2.33 22.15 -65.76
C GLU A 108 2.67 22.32 -64.27
N ILE A 109 3.72 23.10 -63.97
CA ILE A 109 4.14 23.36 -62.58
C ILE A 109 3.05 24.18 -61.86
N GLN A 110 2.46 25.16 -62.54
CA GLN A 110 1.40 25.98 -61.98
C GLN A 110 0.18 25.12 -61.64
N GLN A 111 -0.24 24.23 -62.54
CA GLN A 111 -1.33 23.28 -62.29
C GLN A 111 -1.02 22.36 -61.09
N LYS A 112 0.20 21.81 -61.01
CA LYS A 112 0.62 20.98 -59.85
C LYS A 112 0.58 21.77 -58.54
N LEU A 113 1.01 23.04 -58.57
CA LEU A 113 1.02 23.92 -57.42
C LEU A 113 -0.40 24.27 -56.96
N ASP A 114 -1.33 24.47 -57.89
CA ASP A 114 -2.74 24.75 -57.58
C ASP A 114 -3.43 23.51 -56.97
N VAL A 115 -3.14 22.30 -57.48
CA VAL A 115 -3.61 21.04 -56.88
C VAL A 115 -3.06 20.86 -55.45
N LEU A 116 -1.78 21.13 -55.23
CA LEU A 116 -1.18 21.05 -53.88
C LEU A 116 -1.79 22.07 -52.93
N LYS A 117 -2.04 23.31 -53.37
CA LYS A 117 -2.71 24.33 -52.56
C LYS A 117 -4.14 23.94 -52.20
N ALA A 118 -4.90 23.39 -53.15
CA ALA A 118 -6.25 22.90 -52.89
C ALA A 118 -6.22 21.79 -51.84
N ARG A 119 -5.30 20.83 -51.97
CA ARG A 119 -5.13 19.74 -50.99
C ARG A 119 -4.75 20.25 -49.60
N ILE A 120 -3.82 21.20 -49.49
CA ILE A 120 -3.47 21.82 -48.20
C ILE A 120 -4.68 22.52 -47.58
N ALA A 121 -5.47 23.24 -48.38
CA ALA A 121 -6.66 23.93 -47.89
C ALA A 121 -7.74 22.96 -47.38
N GLU A 122 -7.85 21.76 -47.97
CA GLU A 122 -8.74 20.69 -47.50
C GLU A 122 -8.22 19.98 -46.24
N GLU A 123 -6.91 19.75 -46.15
CA GLU A 123 -6.27 19.05 -45.02
C GLU A 123 -6.13 19.93 -43.76
N GLU A 124 -5.96 21.24 -43.91
CA GLU A 124 -5.81 22.19 -42.79
C GLU A 124 -6.93 22.11 -41.74
N PRO A 125 -8.23 22.15 -42.08
CA PRO A 125 -9.29 22.02 -41.08
C PRO A 125 -9.30 20.64 -40.40
N ILE A 126 -8.88 19.59 -41.10
CA ILE A 126 -8.78 18.23 -40.52
C ILE A 126 -7.66 18.20 -39.49
N CYS A 127 -6.49 18.76 -39.82
CA CYS A 127 -5.36 18.90 -38.91
C CYS A 127 -5.73 19.71 -37.67
N GLU A 128 -6.43 20.83 -37.82
CA GLU A 128 -6.88 21.64 -36.68
C GLU A 128 -7.87 20.89 -35.79
N ARG A 129 -8.86 20.19 -36.37
CA ARG A 129 -9.75 19.33 -35.56
C ARG A 129 -8.97 18.27 -34.79
N LEU A 130 -8.06 17.55 -35.44
CA LEU A 130 -7.26 16.51 -34.78
C LEU A 130 -6.34 17.07 -33.69
N ARG A 131 -5.81 18.28 -33.86
CA ARG A 131 -5.05 18.99 -32.82
C ARG A 131 -5.91 19.33 -31.61
N THR A 132 -7.11 19.88 -31.83
CA THR A 132 -8.04 20.20 -30.74
C THR A 132 -8.49 18.95 -29.99
N GLU A 133 -8.78 17.86 -30.70
CA GLU A 133 -9.13 16.57 -30.12
C GLU A 133 -7.97 15.98 -29.31
N ASN A 134 -6.74 16.00 -29.86
CA ASN A 134 -5.55 15.55 -29.14
C ASN A 134 -5.33 16.35 -27.85
N PHE A 135 -5.50 17.67 -27.90
CA PHE A 135 -5.38 18.52 -26.74
C PHE A 135 -6.43 18.16 -25.68
N ALA A 136 -7.69 17.99 -26.08
CA ALA A 136 -8.77 17.58 -25.18
C ALA A 136 -8.55 16.19 -24.56
N LEU A 137 -8.07 15.22 -25.34
CA LEU A 137 -7.73 13.89 -24.86
C LEU A 137 -6.57 13.91 -23.86
N ARG A 138 -5.52 14.70 -24.14
CA ARG A 138 -4.40 14.89 -23.20
C ARG A 138 -4.85 15.52 -21.90
N ALA A 139 -5.71 16.54 -21.95
CA ALA A 139 -6.28 17.16 -20.75
C ALA A 139 -7.05 16.12 -19.93
N LYS A 140 -7.95 15.35 -20.55
CA LYS A 140 -8.69 14.26 -19.87
C LYS A 140 -7.80 13.18 -19.28
N MET A 141 -6.71 12.82 -19.97
CA MET A 141 -5.73 11.86 -19.49
C MET A 141 -5.03 12.36 -18.22
N ILE A 142 -4.61 13.64 -18.20
CA ILE A 142 -3.97 14.25 -17.04
C ILE A 142 -4.95 14.27 -15.85
N THR A 143 -6.18 14.76 -16.04
CA THR A 143 -7.17 14.81 -14.95
C THR A 143 -7.48 13.41 -14.41
N THR A 144 -7.63 12.42 -15.30
CA THR A 144 -7.89 11.03 -14.87
C THR A 144 -6.72 10.46 -14.08
N LYS A 145 -5.48 10.76 -14.47
CA LYS A 145 -4.28 10.35 -13.74
C LYS A 145 -4.21 11.01 -12.36
N GLU A 146 -4.58 12.27 -12.24
CA GLU A 146 -4.65 12.97 -10.94
C GLU A 146 -5.69 12.32 -10.02
N PHE A 147 -6.91 12.06 -10.52
CA PHE A 147 -7.94 11.35 -9.75
C PHE A 147 -7.49 9.94 -9.35
N GLN A 148 -6.87 9.19 -10.26
CA GLN A 148 -6.32 7.88 -9.97
C GLN A 148 -5.25 7.94 -8.87
N THR A 149 -4.35 8.92 -8.94
CA THR A 149 -3.27 9.09 -7.96
C THR A 149 -3.84 9.41 -6.57
N ALA A 150 -4.82 10.32 -6.50
CA ALA A 150 -5.52 10.64 -5.26
C ALA A 150 -6.27 9.42 -4.68
N ALA A 151 -6.97 8.66 -5.52
CA ALA A 151 -7.67 7.45 -5.11
C ALA A 151 -6.71 6.38 -4.57
N VAL A 152 -5.56 6.18 -5.20
CA VAL A 152 -4.52 5.25 -4.72
C VAL A 152 -3.97 5.69 -3.37
N GLN A 153 -3.71 6.99 -3.18
CA GLN A 153 -3.26 7.51 -1.88
C GLN A 153 -4.28 7.27 -0.77
N GLU A 154 -5.57 7.49 -1.05
CA GLU A 154 -6.63 7.24 -0.08
C GLU A 154 -6.77 5.74 0.25
N VAL A 155 -6.64 4.87 -0.75
CA VAL A 155 -6.63 3.41 -0.54
C VAL A 155 -5.47 2.99 0.37
N GLU A 156 -4.26 3.53 0.16
CA GLU A 156 -3.11 3.22 1.01
C GLU A 156 -3.28 3.74 2.43
N LYS A 157 -3.87 4.94 2.60
CA LYS A 157 -4.23 5.49 3.92
C LYS A 157 -5.24 4.59 4.64
N LEU A 158 -6.33 4.21 3.98
CA LEU A 158 -7.35 3.33 4.54
C LEU A 158 -6.80 1.94 4.89
N LYS A 159 -5.86 1.40 4.09
CA LYS A 159 -5.15 0.17 4.44
C LYS A 159 -4.30 0.33 5.70
N ALA A 160 -3.58 1.44 5.84
CA ALA A 160 -2.79 1.72 7.04
C ALA A 160 -3.69 1.83 8.29
N GLU A 161 -4.82 2.53 8.19
CA GLU A 161 -5.81 2.64 9.27
C GLU A 161 -6.42 1.27 9.64
N LYS A 162 -6.83 0.48 8.64
CA LYS A 162 -7.32 -0.89 8.83
C LYS A 162 -6.30 -1.73 9.59
N ASN A 163 -5.03 -1.68 9.20
CA ASN A 163 -3.97 -2.42 9.86
C ASN A 163 -3.76 -1.94 11.31
N GLY A 164 -3.91 -0.63 11.57
CA GLY A 164 -3.94 -0.06 12.91
C GLY A 164 -5.08 -0.64 13.76
N PHE A 165 -6.30 -0.67 13.23
CA PHE A 165 -7.46 -1.25 13.91
C PHE A 165 -7.31 -2.75 14.18
N ILE A 166 -6.74 -3.50 13.24
CA ILE A 166 -6.47 -4.94 13.43
C ILE A 166 -5.50 -5.15 14.60
N LYS A 167 -4.40 -4.41 14.66
CA LYS A 167 -3.44 -4.47 15.77
C LYS A 167 -4.09 -4.12 17.11
N ARG A 168 -4.91 -3.06 17.14
CA ARG A 168 -5.63 -2.67 18.37
C ARG A 168 -6.61 -3.75 18.81
N ARG A 169 -7.35 -4.34 17.86
CA ARG A 169 -8.26 -5.46 18.14
C ARG A 169 -7.52 -6.67 18.72
N THR A 170 -6.35 -7.02 18.18
CA THR A 170 -5.57 -8.15 18.70
C THR A 170 -5.08 -7.90 20.13
N VAL A 171 -4.68 -6.68 20.46
CA VAL A 171 -4.29 -6.31 21.83
C VAL A 171 -5.49 -6.42 22.78
N LEU A 172 -6.63 -5.83 22.41
CA LEU A 172 -7.85 -5.90 23.21
C LEU A 172 -8.35 -7.34 23.39
N GLN A 173 -8.22 -8.19 22.37
CA GLN A 173 -8.60 -9.60 22.50
C GLN A 173 -7.72 -10.31 23.53
N ALA A 174 -6.40 -10.09 23.49
CA ALA A 174 -5.49 -10.66 24.49
C ALA A 174 -5.79 -10.17 25.91
N GLU A 175 -6.17 -8.89 26.07
CA GLU A 175 -6.62 -8.35 27.35
C GLU A 175 -7.93 -8.99 27.83
N ILE A 176 -8.92 -9.16 26.95
CA ILE A 176 -10.17 -9.85 27.26
C ILE A 176 -9.91 -11.28 27.72
N ASP A 177 -9.07 -12.02 27.00
CA ASP A 177 -8.72 -13.40 27.34
C ASP A 177 -8.03 -13.47 28.71
N SER A 178 -7.06 -12.58 28.97
CA SER A 178 -6.38 -12.48 30.27
C SER A 178 -7.34 -12.17 31.42
N VAL A 179 -8.27 -11.23 31.22
CA VAL A 179 -9.28 -10.88 32.23
C VAL A 179 -10.26 -12.04 32.44
N SER A 180 -10.66 -12.73 31.38
CA SER A 180 -11.52 -13.92 31.45
C SER A 180 -10.87 -15.03 32.27
N ASP A 181 -9.59 -15.29 32.07
CA ASP A 181 -8.81 -16.25 32.87
C ASP A 181 -8.75 -15.84 34.35
N ALA A 182 -8.50 -14.56 34.63
CA ALA A 182 -8.51 -14.03 36.00
C ALA A 182 -9.88 -14.17 36.68
N ILE A 183 -10.98 -13.96 35.93
CA ILE A 183 -12.34 -14.21 36.39
C ILE A 183 -12.54 -15.70 36.69
N GLY A 184 -12.06 -16.59 35.82
CA GLY A 184 -12.11 -18.05 36.02
C GLY A 184 -11.40 -18.49 37.31
N HIS A 185 -10.17 -18.01 37.53
CA HIS A 185 -9.42 -18.24 38.76
C HIS A 185 -10.10 -17.66 40.00
N THR A 186 -10.72 -16.49 39.90
CA THR A 186 -11.43 -15.88 41.03
C THR A 186 -12.70 -16.68 41.34
N ARG A 187 -13.47 -17.09 40.33
CA ARG A 187 -14.67 -17.92 40.49
C ARG A 187 -14.36 -19.29 41.12
N SER A 188 -13.19 -19.88 40.86
CA SER A 188 -12.81 -21.14 41.50
C SER A 188 -12.42 -20.97 42.98
N ARG A 189 -11.92 -19.79 43.37
CA ARG A 189 -11.60 -19.44 44.77
C ARG A 189 -12.83 -19.00 45.56
N VAL A 190 -13.82 -18.40 44.90
CA VAL A 190 -15.12 -18.10 45.51
C VAL A 190 -15.83 -19.42 45.82
N VAL A 191 -16.39 -19.51 47.02
CA VAL A 191 -17.10 -20.68 47.52
C VAL A 191 -18.23 -21.05 46.56
N GLN A 192 -18.05 -22.16 45.84
CA GLN A 192 -19.01 -22.66 44.84
C GLN A 192 -20.34 -23.12 45.47
N SER A 193 -20.35 -23.45 46.76
CA SER A 193 -21.57 -23.85 47.48
C SER A 193 -21.52 -23.35 48.94
N PRO A 194 -22.10 -22.17 49.21
CA PRO A 194 -22.22 -21.62 50.57
C PRO A 194 -22.91 -22.60 51.52
N GLU A 195 -23.88 -23.35 51.01
CA GLU A 195 -24.67 -24.36 51.72
C GLU A 195 -23.82 -25.53 52.20
N ARG A 196 -22.78 -25.91 51.45
CA ARG A 196 -21.84 -26.95 51.88
C ARG A 196 -21.01 -26.46 53.06
N ILE A 197 -20.49 -25.23 53.00
CA ILE A 197 -19.75 -24.63 54.11
C ILE A 197 -20.65 -24.45 55.33
N LYS A 198 -21.89 -23.97 55.14
CA LYS A 198 -22.87 -23.83 56.21
C LYS A 198 -23.15 -25.18 56.89
N ARG A 199 -23.32 -26.26 56.11
CA ARG A 199 -23.45 -27.62 56.65
C ARG A 199 -22.21 -28.06 57.42
N THR A 200 -21.01 -27.86 56.87
CA THR A 200 -19.75 -28.18 57.56
C THR A 200 -19.61 -27.42 58.88
N ILE A 201 -19.90 -26.12 58.91
CA ILE A 201 -19.87 -25.31 60.14
C ILE A 201 -20.88 -25.83 61.16
N LEU A 202 -22.10 -26.17 60.74
CA LEU A 202 -23.12 -26.73 61.63
C LEU A 202 -22.69 -28.07 62.22
N THR A 203 -22.12 -28.96 61.38
CA THR A 203 -21.60 -30.26 61.85
C THR A 203 -20.45 -30.05 62.82
N MET A 204 -19.44 -29.22 62.48
CA MET A 204 -18.32 -28.92 63.37
C MET A 204 -18.79 -28.30 64.69
N SER A 205 -19.76 -27.40 64.65
CA SER A 205 -20.34 -26.79 65.84
C SER A 205 -21.06 -27.82 66.72
N ALA A 206 -21.76 -28.79 66.12
CA ALA A 206 -22.40 -29.87 66.85
C ALA A 206 -21.35 -30.81 67.48
N THR A 207 -20.29 -31.16 66.74
CA THR A 207 -19.17 -31.96 67.25
C THR A 207 -18.46 -31.27 68.41
N ALA A 208 -18.14 -29.97 68.27
CA ALA A 208 -17.50 -29.19 69.34
C ALA A 208 -18.37 -29.09 70.60
N LEU A 209 -19.70 -29.00 70.45
CA LEU A 209 -20.63 -29.00 71.58
C LEU A 209 -20.63 -30.36 72.30
N GLU A 210 -20.61 -31.45 71.54
CA GLU A 210 -20.55 -32.79 72.10
C GLU A 210 -19.22 -33.06 72.79
N GLU A 211 -18.10 -32.68 72.17
CA GLU A 211 -16.76 -32.73 72.78
C GLU A 211 -16.71 -31.93 74.09
N LYS A 212 -17.37 -30.77 74.17
CA LYS A 212 -17.46 -30.02 75.42
C LYS A 212 -18.22 -30.78 76.52
N ARG A 213 -19.28 -31.51 76.17
CA ARG A 213 -20.04 -32.33 77.12
C ARG A 213 -19.21 -33.52 77.60
N THR A 214 -18.50 -34.20 76.70
CA THR A 214 -17.66 -35.34 77.06
C THR A 214 -16.50 -34.89 77.95
N VAL A 215 -15.86 -33.75 77.66
CA VAL A 215 -14.84 -33.15 78.54
C VAL A 215 -15.41 -32.86 79.93
N ALA A 216 -16.57 -32.19 80.04
CA ALA A 216 -17.18 -31.90 81.33
C ALA A 216 -17.51 -33.17 82.15
N LEU A 217 -17.97 -34.24 81.47
CA LEU A 217 -18.22 -35.53 82.09
C LEU A 217 -16.91 -36.20 82.56
N HIS A 218 -15.85 -36.16 81.75
CA HIS A 218 -14.54 -36.67 82.13
C HIS A 218 -13.92 -35.90 83.29
N GLU A 219 -14.04 -34.57 83.31
CA GLU A 219 -13.61 -33.74 84.44
C GLU A 219 -14.36 -34.08 85.73
N SER A 220 -15.67 -34.31 85.66
CA SER A 220 -16.45 -34.73 86.82
C SER A 220 -15.98 -36.09 87.34
N LYS A 221 -15.80 -37.07 86.45
CA LYS A 221 -15.27 -38.39 86.83
C LYS A 221 -13.85 -38.30 87.41
N ALA A 222 -13.00 -37.45 86.86
CA ALA A 222 -11.66 -37.22 87.38
C ALA A 222 -11.70 -36.65 88.81
N ARG A 223 -12.59 -35.69 89.08
CA ARG A 223 -12.82 -35.17 90.43
C ARG A 223 -13.31 -36.26 91.40
N ASP A 224 -14.29 -37.07 90.99
CA ASP A 224 -14.80 -38.16 91.82
C ASP A 224 -13.72 -39.22 92.14
N LEU A 225 -12.92 -39.58 91.15
CA LEU A 225 -11.79 -40.50 91.32
C LEU A 225 -10.72 -39.90 92.24
N GLN A 226 -10.44 -38.60 92.14
CA GLN A 226 -9.51 -37.92 93.05
C GLN A 226 -10.00 -37.96 94.51
N VAL A 227 -11.30 -37.76 94.74
CA VAL A 227 -11.90 -37.90 96.08
C VAL A 227 -11.75 -39.33 96.60
N LYS A 228 -12.03 -40.34 95.77
CA LYS A 228 -11.84 -41.75 96.13
C LYS A 228 -10.37 -42.08 96.44
N LEU A 229 -9.43 -41.54 95.67
CA LEU A 229 -8.00 -41.73 95.88
C LEU A 229 -7.55 -41.12 97.21
N ASN A 230 -8.04 -39.92 97.55
CA ASN A 230 -7.78 -39.30 98.84
C ASN A 230 -8.34 -40.13 100.01
N ALA A 231 -9.54 -40.69 99.85
CA ALA A 231 -10.14 -41.57 100.87
C ALA A 231 -9.33 -42.87 101.05
N LEU A 232 -8.89 -43.50 99.94
CA LEU A 232 -8.02 -44.68 100.00
C LEU A 232 -6.66 -44.36 100.64
N SER A 233 -6.09 -43.18 100.37
CA SER A 233 -4.84 -42.74 101.01
C SER A 233 -5.01 -42.53 102.53
N ASN A 234 -6.16 -42.05 102.98
CA ASN A 234 -6.47 -41.98 104.42
C ASN A 234 -6.61 -43.37 105.03
N ASN A 235 -7.36 -44.27 104.39
CA ASN A 235 -7.48 -45.66 104.85
C ASN A 235 -6.11 -46.36 104.90
N GLU A 236 -5.22 -46.11 103.93
CA GLU A 236 -3.86 -46.64 103.94
C GLU A 236 -3.06 -46.16 105.17
N LYS A 237 -3.19 -44.88 105.53
CA LYS A 237 -2.56 -44.33 106.75
C LYS A 237 -3.13 -44.96 108.01
N ASP A 238 -4.45 -45.15 108.08
CA ASP A 238 -5.11 -45.78 109.22
C ASP A 238 -4.67 -47.24 109.38
N VAL A 239 -4.63 -48.01 108.29
CA VAL A 239 -4.11 -49.39 108.28
C VAL A 239 -2.64 -49.43 108.74
N ARG A 240 -1.80 -48.49 108.25
CA ARG A 240 -0.40 -48.40 108.69
C ARG A 240 -0.29 -48.09 110.18
N SER A 241 -1.11 -47.17 110.70
CA SER A 241 -1.17 -46.88 112.14
C SER A 241 -1.63 -48.08 112.95
N CYS A 242 -2.59 -48.86 112.48
CA CYS A 242 -2.99 -50.10 113.14
C CYS A 242 -1.86 -51.12 113.17
N VAL A 243 -1.11 -51.27 112.06
CA VAL A 243 0.08 -52.15 112.01
C VAL A 243 1.14 -51.71 113.04
N GLU A 244 1.41 -50.41 113.15
CA GLU A 244 2.33 -49.87 114.16
C GLU A 244 1.84 -50.15 115.59
N GLN A 245 0.54 -49.98 115.87
CA GLN A 245 -0.06 -50.33 117.16
C GLN A 245 0.06 -51.84 117.46
N PHE A 246 -0.18 -52.71 116.47
CA PHE A 246 0.01 -54.16 116.64
C PHE A 246 1.46 -54.51 116.99
N GLN A 247 2.44 -53.88 116.35
CA GLN A 247 3.86 -54.09 116.69
C GLN A 247 4.21 -53.65 118.12
N VAL A 248 3.56 -52.60 118.65
CA VAL A 248 3.70 -52.19 120.06
C VAL A 248 3.10 -53.25 120.97
N ILE A 249 1.88 -53.70 120.69
CA ILE A 249 1.21 -54.76 121.46
C ILE A 249 2.03 -56.05 121.46
N GLU A 250 2.58 -56.47 120.32
CA GLU A 250 3.45 -57.64 120.22
C GLU A 250 4.69 -57.52 121.13
N LYS A 251 5.31 -56.33 121.20
CA LYS A 251 6.43 -56.07 122.12
C LYS A 251 5.98 -56.11 123.58
N GLU A 252 4.84 -55.53 123.91
CA GLU A 252 4.27 -55.58 125.26
C GLU A 252 3.93 -57.01 125.68
N ILE A 253 3.37 -57.83 124.79
CA ILE A 253 3.14 -59.26 125.02
C ILE A 253 4.46 -59.98 125.31
N SER A 254 5.50 -59.72 124.52
CA SER A 254 6.82 -60.31 124.75
C SER A 254 7.40 -59.92 126.11
N VAL A 255 7.30 -58.65 126.51
CA VAL A 255 7.72 -58.17 127.84
C VAL A 255 6.88 -58.83 128.95
N LEU A 256 5.57 -58.93 128.75
CA LEU A 256 4.66 -59.55 129.70
C LEU A 256 4.98 -61.04 129.87
N ASP A 257 5.29 -61.77 128.80
CA ASP A 257 5.72 -63.16 128.87
C ASP A 257 7.06 -63.33 129.61
N VAL A 258 8.01 -62.40 129.45
CA VAL A 258 9.25 -62.39 130.25
C VAL A 258 8.91 -62.17 131.73
N SER A 259 8.11 -61.16 132.06
CA SER A 259 7.71 -60.88 133.45
C SER A 259 6.91 -62.02 134.08
N ARG A 260 6.11 -62.77 133.30
CA ARG A 260 5.41 -63.98 133.75
C ARG A 260 6.38 -65.10 134.08
N LYS A 261 7.43 -65.29 133.27
CA LYS A 261 8.49 -66.25 133.56
C LYS A 261 9.25 -65.86 134.83
N GLU A 262 9.62 -64.59 134.98
CA GLU A 262 10.27 -64.08 136.19
C GLU A 262 9.39 -64.23 137.44
N LEU A 263 8.07 -63.97 137.34
CA LEU A 263 7.11 -64.21 138.41
C LEU A 263 6.99 -65.70 138.77
N ALA A 264 7.01 -66.59 137.78
CA ALA A 264 7.03 -68.03 138.01
C ALA A 264 8.32 -68.45 138.73
N GLU A 265 9.48 -67.97 138.29
CA GLU A 265 10.77 -68.22 138.95
C GLU A 265 10.81 -67.67 140.39
N LEU A 266 10.28 -66.47 140.64
CA LEU A 266 10.17 -65.90 141.98
C LEU A 266 9.21 -66.70 142.87
N ARG A 267 8.10 -67.20 142.32
CA ARG A 267 7.21 -68.13 143.03
C ARG A 267 7.93 -69.42 143.41
N ASP A 268 8.66 -70.03 142.46
CA ASP A 268 9.43 -71.24 142.72
C ASP A 268 10.53 -70.98 143.79
N GLN A 269 11.16 -69.80 143.79
CA GLN A 269 12.09 -69.39 144.84
C GLN A 269 11.42 -69.22 146.21
N ILE A 270 10.22 -68.64 146.28
CA ILE A 270 9.45 -68.52 147.52
C ILE A 270 9.03 -69.91 148.02
N ASP A 271 8.58 -70.79 147.14
CA ASP A 271 8.22 -72.16 147.49
C ASP A 271 9.44 -72.92 148.01
N ASN A 272 10.60 -72.79 147.37
CA ASN A 272 11.88 -73.32 147.87
C ASN A 272 12.26 -72.74 149.25
N LYS A 273 12.14 -71.43 149.46
CA LYS A 273 12.39 -70.80 150.78
C LYS A 273 11.38 -71.23 151.84
N THR A 274 10.15 -71.53 151.43
CA THR A 274 9.10 -72.06 152.30
C THR A 274 9.41 -73.50 152.71
N ILE A 275 9.90 -74.32 151.77
CA ILE A 275 10.43 -75.67 152.02
C ILE A 275 11.63 -75.58 152.98
N GLU A 276 12.63 -74.74 152.70
CA GLU A 276 13.79 -74.53 153.60
C GLU A 276 13.34 -74.10 155.01
N ARG A 277 12.41 -73.16 155.12
CA ARG A 277 11.86 -72.72 156.41
C ARG A 277 11.15 -73.86 157.14
N ASN A 278 10.39 -74.69 156.42
CA ASN A 278 9.72 -75.86 156.99
C ASN A 278 10.75 -76.92 157.44
N GLU A 279 11.84 -77.13 156.70
CA GLU A 279 12.95 -77.98 157.12
C GLU A 279 13.68 -77.45 158.37
N PHE A 280 13.92 -76.13 158.45
CA PHE A 280 14.51 -75.52 159.66
C PHE A 280 13.58 -75.62 160.87
N LYS A 281 12.26 -75.48 160.69
CA LYS A 281 11.27 -75.74 161.74
C LYS A 281 11.32 -77.19 162.21
N LEU A 282 11.36 -78.15 161.29
CA LEU A 282 11.49 -79.57 161.61
C LEU A 282 12.81 -79.88 162.36
N LYS A 283 13.91 -79.23 161.98
CA LYS A 283 15.20 -79.35 162.71
C LYS A 283 15.16 -78.71 164.11
N LEU A 284 14.39 -77.63 164.31
CA LEU A 284 14.16 -77.00 165.61
C LEU A 284 13.27 -77.85 166.53
N GLU A 285 12.27 -78.53 165.98
CA GLU A 285 11.36 -79.40 166.74
C GLU A 285 12.00 -80.74 167.16
N VAL A 286 13.10 -81.18 166.52
CA VAL A 286 13.86 -82.36 166.95
C VAL A 286 14.89 -82.05 168.06
N ILE A 287 15.21 -80.77 168.31
CA ILE A 287 16.30 -80.36 169.22
C ILE A 287 15.81 -79.91 170.60
N HIS A 288 14.50 -79.83 170.87
CA HIS A 288 14.01 -79.65 172.24
C HIS A 288 13.05 -80.77 172.68
N PRO A 289 13.40 -81.50 173.76
CA PRO A 289 12.80 -82.76 174.18
C PRO A 289 11.38 -82.64 174.77
#